data_AF-A0A7C5V7F5-F1
#
_entry.id   AF-A0A7C5V7F5-F1
#
_cell.length_a   1.000
_cell.length_b   1.000
_cell.length_c   1.000
_cell.angle_alpha   90.00
_cell.angle_beta   90.00
_cell.angle_gamma   90.00
#
_symmetry.space_group_name_H-M   'P 1'
#
loop_
_entity.id
_entity.type
_entity.pdbx_description
1 polymer ?
#
loop_
_entity_poly.entity_id
_entity_poly.type
_entity_poly.pdbx_seq_one_letter_code
_entity_poly.pdbx_strand_id
1 'polypeptide(L)'
;MKLKAQASLPSFLIITLLILIVISTLGYAGINEMFSAERERNLNYDWALLQNGLNEALIRLARNKNINGESFILNFPFGSVSTTIYQSSSNVIVDLEARPSGLLSLKKRAEAILKVDSFGVINFISFKEK
;
A
#
# COMPACT_ATOMS: atom_id res chain seq x y z
N MET A 1 -34.63 -51.10 -26.38
CA MET A 1 -33.41 -51.34 -25.58
C MET A 1 -33.12 -50.10 -24.75
N LYS A 2 -33.61 -50.04 -23.50
CA LYS A 2 -33.37 -48.90 -22.60
C LYS A 2 -32.13 -49.23 -21.77
N LEU A 3 -30.98 -48.65 -22.11
CA LEU A 3 -29.80 -48.67 -21.24
C LEU A 3 -30.13 -47.84 -19.99
N LYS A 4 -30.58 -48.51 -18.92
CA LYS A 4 -30.64 -47.91 -17.59
C LYS A 4 -29.21 -47.86 -17.06
N ALA A 5 -28.48 -46.80 -17.40
CA ALA A 5 -27.19 -46.49 -16.78
C ALA A 5 -27.45 -46.05 -15.33
N GLN A 6 -27.61 -47.02 -14.43
CA GLN A 6 -27.69 -46.77 -13.00
C GLN A 6 -26.25 -46.69 -12.49
N ALA A 7 -25.78 -45.48 -12.19
CA ALA A 7 -24.45 -45.28 -11.62
C ALA A 7 -24.33 -46.06 -10.31
N SER A 8 -23.27 -46.85 -10.17
CA SER A 8 -23.01 -47.53 -8.90
C SER A 8 -22.70 -46.49 -7.81
N LEU A 9 -23.12 -46.73 -6.57
CA LEU A 9 -22.87 -45.83 -5.43
C LEU A 9 -21.40 -45.35 -5.33
N PRO A 10 -20.38 -46.21 -5.59
CA PRO A 10 -18.99 -45.79 -5.66
C PRO A 10 -18.70 -44.79 -6.77
N SER A 11 -19.27 -44.98 -7.96
CA SER A 11 -19.10 -44.06 -9.10
C SER A 11 -19.70 -42.69 -8.81
N PHE A 12 -20.85 -42.63 -8.13
CA PHE A 12 -21.46 -41.37 -7.72
C PHE A 12 -20.58 -40.61 -6.72
N LEU A 13 -20.06 -41.31 -5.70
CA LEU A 13 -19.18 -40.71 -4.68
C LEU A 13 -17.85 -40.20 -5.27
N ILE A 14 -17.27 -40.92 -6.24
CA ILE A 14 -16.05 -40.48 -6.91
C ILE A 14 -16.31 -39.20 -7.71
N ILE A 15 -17.42 -39.14 -8.45
CA ILE A 15 -17.77 -37.96 -9.26
C ILE A 15 -18.05 -36.75 -8.38
N THR A 16 -18.80 -36.91 -7.28
CA THR A 16 -19.09 -35.79 -6.37
C THR A 16 -17.83 -35.29 -5.67
N LEU A 17 -16.93 -36.19 -5.26
CA LEU A 17 -15.63 -35.80 -4.69
C LEU A 17 -14.78 -35.02 -5.70
N LEU A 18 -14.72 -35.47 -6.95
CA LEU A 18 -13.99 -34.79 -8.03
C LEU A 18 -14.54 -33.38 -8.27
N ILE A 19 -15.86 -33.23 -8.34
CA ILE A 19 -16.52 -31.92 -8.48
C ILE A 19 -16.18 -31.02 -7.30
N LEU A 20 -16.18 -31.55 -6.07
CA LEU A 20 -15.91 -30.77 -4.86
C LEU A 20 -14.45 -30.28 -4.81
N ILE A 21 -13.50 -31.11 -5.26
CA ILE A 21 -12.09 -30.72 -5.43
C ILE A 21 -11.95 -29.62 -6.47
N VAL A 22 -12.62 -29.75 -7.62
CA VAL A 22 -12.58 -28.74 -8.70
C VAL A 22 -13.17 -27.40 -8.23
N ILE A 23 -14.31 -27.41 -7.55
CA ILE A 23 -14.92 -26.18 -7.01
C ILE A 23 -14.02 -25.54 -5.95
N SER A 24 -13.41 -26.35 -5.08
CA SER A 24 -12.52 -25.84 -4.02
C SER A 24 -11.25 -25.22 -4.58
N THR A 25 -10.66 -25.83 -5.61
CA THR A 25 -9.46 -25.30 -6.27
C THR A 25 -9.73 -24.04 -7.07
N LEU A 26 -10.85 -23.98 -7.81
CA LEU A 26 -11.30 -22.76 -8.50
C LEU A 26 -11.63 -21.64 -7.53
N GLY A 27 -12.33 -21.95 -6.44
CA GLY A 27 -12.66 -20.98 -5.39
C GLY A 27 -11.40 -20.43 -4.70
N TYR A 28 -10.43 -21.29 -4.40
CA TYR A 28 -9.15 -20.87 -3.83
C TYR A 28 -8.37 -19.96 -4.79
N ALA A 29 -8.30 -20.31 -6.08
CA ALA A 29 -7.63 -19.49 -7.09
C ALA A 29 -8.28 -18.11 -7.23
N GLY A 30 -9.61 -18.05 -7.35
CA GLY A 30 -10.35 -16.78 -7.47
C GLY A 30 -10.19 -15.88 -6.24
N ILE A 31 -10.24 -16.46 -5.03
CA ILE A 31 -10.00 -15.71 -3.79
C ILE A 31 -8.58 -15.15 -3.76
N ASN A 32 -7.58 -15.92 -4.19
CA ASN A 32 -6.19 -15.48 -4.19
C ASN A 32 -5.93 -14.35 -5.21
N GLU A 33 -6.53 -14.43 -6.40
CA GLU A 33 -6.48 -13.35 -7.39
C GLU A 33 -7.15 -12.06 -6.89
N MET A 34 -8.31 -12.17 -6.24
CA MET A 34 -8.97 -11.03 -5.62
C MET A 34 -8.10 -10.37 -4.55
N PHE A 35 -7.46 -11.16 -3.67
CA PHE A 35 -6.55 -10.62 -2.67
C PHE A 35 -5.28 -10.02 -3.29
N SER A 36 -4.77 -10.58 -4.38
CA SER A 36 -3.63 -10.03 -5.11
C SER A 36 -3.97 -8.67 -5.72
N ALA A 37 -5.12 -8.57 -6.41
CA ALA A 37 -5.57 -7.32 -7.03
C ALA A 37 -5.85 -6.24 -5.98
N GLU A 38 -6.48 -6.60 -4.85
CA GLU A 38 -6.73 -5.68 -3.74
C GLU A 38 -5.41 -5.23 -3.09
N ARG A 39 -4.41 -6.12 -2.96
CA ARG A 39 -3.09 -5.75 -2.45
C ARG A 39 -2.37 -4.77 -3.39
N GLU A 40 -2.40 -5.03 -4.70
CA GLU A 40 -1.78 -4.13 -5.69
C GLU A 40 -2.43 -2.76 -5.70
N ARG A 41 -3.77 -2.71 -5.61
CA ARG A 41 -4.53 -1.46 -5.49
C ARG A 41 -4.15 -0.68 -4.22
N ASN A 42 -4.05 -1.38 -3.08
CA ASN A 42 -3.67 -0.75 -1.81
C ASN A 42 -2.22 -0.23 -1.85
N LEU A 43 -1.29 -0.98 -2.45
CA LEU A 43 0.10 -0.52 -2.65
C LEU A 43 0.15 0.80 -3.45
N ASN A 44 -0.63 0.91 -4.52
CA ASN A 44 -0.69 2.15 -5.31
C ASN A 44 -1.25 3.33 -4.50
N TYR A 45 -2.24 3.10 -3.65
CA TYR A 45 -2.77 4.13 -2.77
C TYR A 45 -1.78 4.56 -1.69
N ASP A 46 -1.03 3.62 -1.12
CA ASP A 46 0.00 3.94 -0.13
C ASP A 46 1.10 4.82 -0.72
N TRP A 47 1.57 4.48 -1.92
CA TRP A 47 2.54 5.28 -2.64
C TRP A 47 2.02 6.68 -2.96
N ALA A 48 0.75 6.79 -3.37
CA ALA A 48 0.12 8.09 -3.60
C ALA A 48 0.03 8.92 -2.31
N LEU A 49 -0.29 8.31 -1.17
CA LEU A 49 -0.31 9.01 0.12
C LEU A 49 1.08 9.54 0.49
N LEU A 50 2.12 8.70 0.40
CA LEU A 50 3.50 9.10 0.68
C LEU A 50 3.99 10.21 -0.24
N GLN A 51 3.70 10.12 -1.54
CA GLN A 51 4.05 11.14 -2.53
C GLN A 51 3.39 12.48 -2.23
N ASN A 52 2.10 12.47 -1.85
CA ASN A 52 1.40 13.71 -1.48
C ASN A 52 1.97 14.33 -0.21
N GLY A 53 2.28 13.52 0.82
CA GLY A 53 2.93 14.00 2.03
C GLY A 53 4.30 14.63 1.77
N LEU A 54 5.10 13.98 0.91
CA LEU A 54 6.41 14.50 0.49
C LEU A 54 6.28 15.81 -0.28
N ASN A 55 5.35 15.90 -1.24
CA ASN A 55 5.12 17.12 -2.02
C ASN A 55 4.73 18.29 -1.13
N GLU A 56 3.81 18.08 -0.19
CA GLU A 56 3.42 19.12 0.77
C GLU A 56 4.60 19.54 1.66
N ALA A 57 5.43 18.59 2.09
CA ALA A 57 6.64 18.91 2.85
C ALA A 57 7.64 19.75 2.05
N LEU A 58 7.85 19.43 0.77
CA LEU A 58 8.71 20.20 -0.13
C LEU A 58 8.17 21.62 -0.34
N ILE A 59 6.86 21.78 -0.51
CA ILE A 59 6.21 23.09 -0.63
C ILE A 59 6.43 23.92 0.65
N ARG A 60 6.28 23.29 1.83
CA ARG A 60 6.50 23.96 3.11
C ARG A 60 7.96 24.36 3.29
N LEU A 61 8.90 23.49 2.96
CA LEU A 61 10.33 23.78 2.97
C LEU A 61 10.72 24.89 2.01
N ALA A 62 10.09 24.95 0.83
CA ALA A 62 10.30 26.03 -0.12
C ALA A 62 9.77 27.38 0.41
N ARG A 63 8.67 27.37 1.19
CA ARG A 63 8.14 28.58 1.85
C ARG A 63 8.96 28.99 3.06
N ASN A 64 9.45 28.03 3.84
CA ASN A 64 10.25 28.26 5.03
C ASN A 64 11.39 27.24 5.11
N LYS A 65 12.58 27.67 4.71
CA LYS A 65 13.79 26.83 4.68
C LYS A 65 14.28 26.38 6.06
N ASN A 66 13.83 27.02 7.13
CA ASN A 66 14.26 26.76 8.51
C ASN A 66 13.21 26.00 9.32
N ILE A 67 12.31 25.26 8.67
CA ILE A 67 11.37 24.39 9.36
C ILE A 67 12.12 23.33 10.15
N ASN A 68 11.80 23.21 11.43
CA ASN A 68 12.30 22.15 12.30
C ASN A 68 11.21 21.73 13.30
N GLY A 69 10.87 20.44 13.33
CA GLY A 69 9.86 19.87 14.23
C GLY A 69 8.41 20.09 13.77
N GLU A 70 8.18 20.47 12.52
CA GLU A 70 6.81 20.64 12.01
C GLU A 70 6.20 19.29 11.67
N SER A 71 5.00 19.03 12.19
CA SER A 71 4.22 17.84 11.90
C SER A 71 2.86 18.23 11.35
N PHE A 72 2.42 17.57 10.29
CA PHE A 72 1.09 17.79 9.71
C PHE A 72 0.48 16.49 9.20
N ILE A 73 -0.84 16.48 9.07
CA ILE A 73 -1.61 15.33 8.59
C ILE A 73 -2.44 15.78 7.39
N LEU A 74 -2.33 15.04 6.29
CA LEU A 74 -3.21 15.20 5.13
C LEU A 74 -4.21 14.05 5.12
N ASN A 75 -5.50 14.38 5.00
CA ASN A 75 -6.57 13.41 4.94
C ASN A 75 -7.10 13.32 3.51
N PHE A 76 -7.20 12.09 3.01
CA PHE A 76 -7.72 11.75 1.70
C PHE A 76 -8.87 10.74 1.85
N PRO A 77 -9.74 10.59 0.83
CA PRO A 77 -10.82 9.59 0.88
C PRO A 77 -10.33 8.14 1.09
N PHE A 78 -9.10 7.85 0.65
CA PHE A 78 -8.47 6.52 0.69
C PHE A 78 -7.43 6.35 1.81
N GLY A 79 -7.31 7.32 2.73
CA GLY A 79 -6.41 7.23 3.87
C GLY A 79 -5.88 8.58 4.33
N SER A 80 -4.90 8.56 5.23
CA SER A 80 -4.21 9.76 5.69
C SER A 80 -2.71 9.58 5.62
N VAL A 81 -1.96 10.67 5.50
CA VAL A 81 -0.50 10.67 5.63
C VAL A 81 -0.10 11.66 6.71
N SER A 82 0.65 11.18 7.69
CA SER A 82 1.31 12.00 8.70
C SER A 82 2.72 12.29 8.22
N THR A 83 3.11 13.56 8.22
CA THR A 83 4.43 13.98 7.76
C THR A 83 5.11 14.82 8.84
N THR A 84 6.36 14.51 9.14
CA THR A 84 7.18 15.21 10.13
C THR A 84 8.46 15.69 9.49
N ILE A 85 8.73 16.99 9.57
CA ILE A 85 9.93 17.64 9.02
C ILE A 85 10.82 18.06 10.18
N TYR A 86 12.07 17.60 10.19
CA TYR A 86 13.05 17.98 11.20
C TYR A 86 14.45 18.10 10.60
N GLN A 87 15.27 18.94 11.23
CA GLN A 87 16.67 19.11 10.84
C GLN A 87 17.55 18.09 11.58
N SER A 88 18.43 17.43 10.84
CA SER A 88 19.43 16.50 11.35
C SER A 88 20.81 16.88 10.82
N SER A 89 21.60 17.51 11.70
CA SER A 89 22.93 18.06 11.39
C SER A 89 22.92 19.06 10.21
N SER A 90 23.18 18.60 8.99
CA SER A 90 23.22 19.40 7.75
C SER A 90 22.11 19.06 6.76
N ASN A 91 21.26 18.09 7.11
CA ASN A 91 20.18 17.61 6.27
C ASN A 91 18.82 17.94 6.89
N VAL A 92 17.80 18.00 6.04
CA VAL A 92 16.40 18.02 6.43
C VAL A 92 15.85 16.62 6.21
N ILE A 93 15.25 16.05 7.25
CA ILE A 93 14.60 14.75 7.19
C ILE A 93 13.08 14.98 7.17
N VAL A 94 12.43 14.30 6.23
CA VAL A 94 10.98 14.25 6.10
C VAL A 94 10.55 12.80 6.36
N ASP A 95 10.06 12.54 7.57
CA ASP A 95 9.45 11.27 7.94
C ASP A 95 7.97 11.27 7.52
N LEU A 96 7.56 10.20 6.84
CA LEU A 96 6.24 10.02 6.26
C LEU A 96 5.63 8.73 6.81
N GLU A 97 4.40 8.80 7.29
CA GLU A 97 3.61 7.63 7.70
C GLU A 97 2.26 7.65 6.99
N ALA A 98 2.08 6.76 6.02
CA ALA A 98 0.82 6.54 5.33
C ALA A 98 -0.05 5.55 6.13
N ARG A 99 -1.32 5.95 6.32
CA ARG A 99 -2.39 5.22 6.98
C ARG A 99 -3.56 5.09 6.00
N PRO A 100 -3.50 4.14 5.06
CA PRO A 100 -4.61 3.79 4.18
C PRO A 100 -5.90 3.41 4.94
N SER A 101 -7.05 3.57 4.30
CA SER A 101 -8.39 3.31 4.89
C SER A 101 -8.98 1.92 4.57
N GLY A 102 -8.14 0.91 4.32
CA GLY A 102 -8.57 -0.45 3.91
C GLY A 102 -8.53 -1.51 5.02
N LEU A 103 -9.32 -2.58 4.86
CA LEU A 103 -9.40 -3.68 5.84
C LEU A 103 -8.09 -4.50 5.96
N LEU A 104 -7.30 -4.54 4.87
CA LEU A 104 -6.01 -5.24 4.77
C LEU A 104 -4.83 -4.28 4.63
N SER A 105 -5.05 -3.01 4.93
CA SER A 105 -4.08 -1.98 4.60
C SER A 105 -2.99 -1.88 5.68
N LEU A 106 -1.74 -2.06 5.29
CA LEU A 106 -0.59 -1.98 6.18
C LEU A 106 -0.13 -0.52 6.25
N LYS A 107 0.22 -0.07 7.47
CA LYS A 107 0.88 1.23 7.62
C LYS A 107 2.20 1.19 6.87
N LYS A 108 2.42 2.16 5.98
CA LYS A 108 3.70 2.34 5.31
C LYS A 108 4.44 3.52 5.89
N ARG A 109 5.75 3.35 6.08
CA ARG A 109 6.63 4.43 6.53
C ARG A 109 7.70 4.66 5.49
N ALA A 110 8.02 5.93 5.28
CA ALA A 110 9.14 6.31 4.43
C ALA A 110 9.86 7.51 5.03
N GLU A 111 11.13 7.65 4.68
CA GLU A 111 11.97 8.76 5.08
C GLU A 111 12.61 9.35 3.81
N ALA A 112 12.47 10.66 3.64
CA ALA A 112 13.20 11.40 2.62
C ALA A 112 14.27 12.26 3.30
N ILE A 113 15.51 12.13 2.83
CA ILE A 113 16.64 12.94 3.27
C ILE A 113 16.91 13.97 2.20
N LEU A 114 16.83 15.23 2.59
CA LEU A 114 16.98 16.41 1.75
C LEU A 114 18.13 17.26 2.27
N LYS A 115 18.74 18.06 1.39
CA LYS A 115 19.65 19.13 1.76
C LYS A 115 19.12 20.44 1.23
N VAL A 116 19.01 21.42 2.11
CA VAL A 116 18.51 22.76 1.75
C VAL A 116 19.67 23.73 1.81
N ASP A 117 20.00 24.33 0.67
CA ASP A 117 21.10 25.29 0.59
C ASP A 117 20.69 26.66 1.16
N SER A 118 21.67 27.55 1.36
CA SER A 118 21.44 28.91 1.88
C SER A 118 20.44 29.74 1.05
N PHE A 119 20.35 29.44 -0.25
CA PHE A 119 19.43 30.03 -1.22
C PHE A 119 18.03 29.38 -1.24
N GLY A 120 17.77 28.36 -0.42
CA GLY A 120 16.49 27.64 -0.37
C GLY A 120 16.30 26.59 -1.46
N VAL A 121 17.37 26.24 -2.20
CA VAL A 121 17.34 25.13 -3.17
C VAL A 121 17.31 23.82 -2.41
N ILE A 122 16.36 22.94 -2.75
CA ILE A 122 16.18 21.64 -2.12
C ILE A 122 16.84 20.57 -3.01
N ASN A 123 17.89 19.96 -2.50
CA ASN A 123 18.58 18.83 -3.12
C ASN A 123 18.11 17.52 -2.49
N PHE A 124 17.60 16.62 -3.33
CA PHE A 124 17.15 15.30 -2.89
C PHE A 124 18.35 14.36 -2.72
N ILE A 125 18.61 13.86 -1.51
CA ILE A 125 19.72 12.93 -1.25
C ILE A 125 19.25 11.48 -1.39
N SER A 126 18.19 11.11 -0.67
CA SER A 126 17.70 9.74 -0.67
C SER A 126 16.25 9.62 -0.22
N PHE A 127 15.57 8.60 -0.74
CA PHE A 127 14.25 8.14 -0.28
C PHE A 127 14.39 6.70 0.20
N LYS A 128 13.88 6.37 1.38
CA LYS A 128 13.90 5.00 1.92
C LYS A 128 12.54 4.64 2.50
N GLU A 129 12.01 3.48 2.10
CA GLU A 129 10.89 2.83 2.80
C GLU A 129 11.42 2.18 4.08
N LYS A 130 10.68 2.31 5.20
CA LYS A 130 11.02 1.79 6.54
C LYS A 130 10.09 0.65 6.93
#